data_AF-A0A7X7K1X8-F1
#
_entry.id   AF-A0A7X7K1X8-F1
#
_cell.length_a   1.000
_cell.length_b   1.000
_cell.length_c   1.000
_cell.angle_alpha   90.00
_cell.angle_beta   90.00
_cell.angle_gamma   90.00
#
_symmetry.space_group_name_H-M   'P 1'
#
loop_
_entity.id
_entity.type
_entity.pdbx_description
1 polymer ?
#
loop_
_entity_poly.entity_id
_entity_poly.type
_entity_poly.pdbx_seq_one_letter_code
_entity_poly.pdbx_strand_id
1 'polypeptide(L)'
;QDDVLGIWGDPAVTGKPAGSDLARRKKSLPILHGLEHSAQLRTLLDQPPPLLPEVIAEATALLGTTDSRGYTERAARQHHEQALEALAATTLMEPTAEALRALAEQLVGRTK
;
A
#
# COMPACT_ATOMS: atom_id res chain seq x y z
N GLN A 1 1.93 -1.99 3.69
CA GLN A 1 0.62 -2.66 3.71
C GLN A 1 -0.53 -1.66 3.59
N ASP A 2 -0.63 -0.65 4.47
CA ASP A 2 -1.78 0.28 4.47
C ASP A 2 -2.01 1.01 3.15
N ASP A 3 -0.95 1.47 2.46
CA ASP A 3 -1.08 2.12 1.15
C ASP A 3 -1.68 1.20 0.07
N VAL A 4 -1.43 -0.11 0.16
CA VAL A 4 -2.06 -1.10 -0.73
C VAL A 4 -3.55 -1.22 -0.37
N LEU A 5 -3.87 -1.33 0.91
CA LEU A 5 -5.26 -1.44 1.38
C LEU A 5 -6.07 -0.17 1.11
N GLY A 6 -5.46 1.01 1.14
CA GLY A 6 -6.11 2.29 0.87
C GLY A 6 -6.63 2.43 -0.56
N ILE A 7 -6.11 1.63 -1.50
CA ILE A 7 -6.51 1.63 -2.91
C ILE A 7 -7.25 0.35 -3.27
N TRP A 8 -6.70 -0.82 -2.92
CA TRP A 8 -7.21 -2.13 -3.35
C TRP A 8 -7.84 -2.97 -2.23
N GLY A 9 -7.94 -2.43 -1.01
CA GLY A 9 -8.51 -3.15 0.13
C GLY A 9 -10.01 -3.39 -0.03
N ASP A 10 -10.49 -4.50 0.53
CA ASP A 10 -11.92 -4.80 0.61
C ASP A 10 -12.61 -3.81 1.57
N PRO A 11 -13.68 -3.12 1.16
CA PRO A 11 -14.43 -2.24 2.06
C PRO A 11 -15.02 -2.92 3.29
N ALA A 12 -15.39 -4.20 3.19
CA ALA A 12 -15.90 -4.98 4.34
C ALA A 12 -14.85 -5.14 5.44
N VAL A 13 -13.58 -5.05 5.05
CA VAL A 13 -12.42 -5.22 5.90
C VAL A 13 -11.90 -3.87 6.39
N THR A 14 -11.67 -2.94 5.46
CA THR A 14 -11.03 -1.65 5.75
C THR A 14 -11.99 -0.62 6.35
N GLY A 15 -13.30 -0.87 6.27
CA GLY A 15 -14.35 0.06 6.69
C GLY A 15 -14.46 1.32 5.81
N LYS A 16 -13.78 1.34 4.66
CA LYS A 16 -13.75 2.47 3.72
C LYS A 16 -13.89 1.98 2.28
N PRO A 17 -14.39 2.81 1.34
CA PRO A 17 -14.41 2.44 -0.07
C PRO A 17 -13.01 2.16 -0.63
N ALA A 18 -12.90 1.20 -1.54
CA ALA A 18 -11.69 1.03 -2.35
C ALA A 18 -11.37 2.33 -3.10
N GLY A 19 -10.09 2.59 -3.33
CA GLY A 19 -9.65 3.85 -3.94
C GLY A 19 -9.74 5.08 -3.02
N SER A 20 -9.94 4.90 -1.70
CA SER A 20 -10.02 6.02 -0.75
C SER A 20 -8.78 6.92 -0.76
N ASP A 21 -7.59 6.35 -0.96
CA ASP A 21 -6.34 7.11 -1.05
C ASP A 21 -6.28 7.97 -2.33
N LEU A 22 -6.82 7.47 -3.45
CA LEU A 22 -6.97 8.24 -4.70
C LEU A 22 -7.98 9.37 -4.53
N ALA A 23 -9.15 9.08 -3.94
CA ALA A 23 -10.17 10.08 -3.66
C ALA A 23 -9.65 11.24 -2.79
N ARG A 24 -8.76 10.91 -1.84
CA ARG A 24 -8.10 11.88 -0.93
C ARG A 24 -6.85 12.52 -1.51
N ARG A 25 -6.41 12.12 -2.71
CA ARG A 25 -5.14 12.56 -3.33
C ARG A 25 -3.93 12.37 -2.42
N LYS A 26 -3.93 11.27 -1.67
CA LYS A 26 -2.82 10.95 -0.79
C LYS A 26 -1.59 10.69 -1.66
N LYS A 27 -0.44 11.23 -1.26
CA LYS A 27 0.86 10.95 -1.90
C LYS A 27 1.45 9.64 -1.38
N SER A 28 0.67 8.56 -1.45
CA SER A 28 1.11 7.23 -1.05
C SER A 28 2.05 6.61 -2.09
N LEU A 29 2.86 5.64 -1.68
CA LEU A 29 3.86 5.00 -2.54
C LEU A 29 3.32 4.50 -3.90
N PRO A 30 2.20 3.75 -3.98
CA PRO A 30 1.68 3.29 -5.26
C PRO A 30 1.26 4.45 -6.17
N ILE A 31 0.70 5.52 -5.62
CA ILE A 31 0.27 6.68 -6.41
C ILE A 31 1.48 7.41 -6.97
N LEU A 32 2.50 7.66 -6.14
CA LEU A 32 3.73 8.32 -6.57
C LEU A 32 4.45 7.52 -7.67
N HIS A 33 4.59 6.21 -7.47
CA HIS A 33 5.16 5.31 -8.48
C HIS A 33 4.37 5.36 -9.78
N GLY A 34 3.03 5.27 -9.72
CA GLY A 34 2.20 5.36 -10.92
C GLY A 34 2.30 6.70 -11.64
N LEU A 35 2.38 7.81 -10.90
CA LEU A 35 2.53 9.16 -11.47
C LEU A 35 3.85 9.33 -12.22
N GLU A 36 4.93 8.72 -11.72
CA GLU A 36 6.23 8.70 -12.39
C GLU A 36 6.18 7.91 -13.71
N HIS A 37 5.41 6.83 -13.76
CA HIS A 37 5.38 5.89 -14.89
C HIS A 37 4.19 6.06 -15.85
N SER A 38 3.23 6.96 -15.57
CA SER A 38 2.05 7.17 -16.40
C SER A 38 1.70 8.66 -16.58
N ALA A 39 1.89 9.17 -17.80
CA ALA A 39 1.42 10.51 -18.19
C ALA A 39 -0.11 10.62 -18.19
N GLN A 40 -0.80 9.53 -18.53
CA GLN A 40 -2.27 9.45 -18.48
C GLN A 40 -2.77 9.58 -17.05
N LEU A 41 -2.15 8.89 -16.09
CA LEU A 41 -2.52 8.99 -14.68
C LEU A 41 -2.30 10.41 -14.14
N ARG A 42 -1.19 11.05 -14.53
CA ARG A 42 -0.94 12.46 -14.18
C ARG A 42 -2.06 13.37 -14.67
N THR A 43 -2.43 13.25 -15.94
CA THR A 43 -3.52 14.04 -16.55
C THR A 43 -4.86 13.79 -15.85
N LEU A 44 -5.16 12.52 -15.55
CA LEU A 44 -6.40 12.11 -14.91
C LEU A 44 -6.52 12.67 -13.48
N LEU A 45 -5.43 12.64 -12.71
CA LEU A 45 -5.42 13.12 -11.32
C LEU A 45 -5.27 14.64 -11.17
N ASP A 46 -4.95 15.37 -12.25
CA ASP A 46 -4.85 16.85 -12.26
C ASP A 46 -6.21 17.56 -12.24
N GLN A 47 -7.31 16.84 -12.47
CA GLN A 47 -8.68 17.37 -12.43
C GLN A 47 -9.01 18.03 -11.06
N PRO A 48 -10.00 18.93 -10.93
CA PRO A 48 -10.39 19.45 -9.62
C PRO A 48 -11.13 18.39 -8.77
N PRO A 49 -11.00 18.41 -7.43
CA PRO A 49 -11.78 17.53 -6.55
C PRO A 49 -13.25 18.00 -6.41
N PRO A 50 -14.17 17.10 -6.01
CA PRO A 50 -13.96 15.67 -5.77
C PRO A 50 -13.83 14.87 -7.07
N LEU A 51 -12.99 13.83 -7.06
CA LEU A 51 -12.92 12.87 -8.17
C LEU A 51 -14.18 12.00 -8.17
N LEU A 52 -14.75 11.81 -9.36
CA LEU A 52 -15.90 10.93 -9.54
C LEU A 52 -15.47 9.45 -9.41
N PRO A 53 -16.38 8.54 -9.00
CA PRO A 53 -16.07 7.12 -8.85
C PRO A 53 -15.44 6.47 -10.09
N GLU A 54 -15.90 6.85 -11.28
CA GLU A 54 -15.36 6.39 -12.56
C GLU A 54 -13.89 6.82 -12.77
N VAL A 55 -13.54 8.04 -12.35
CA VAL A 55 -12.16 8.55 -12.43
C VAL A 55 -11.27 7.79 -11.44
N ILE A 56 -11.78 7.46 -10.26
CA ILE A 56 -11.06 6.64 -9.27
C ILE A 56 -10.83 5.22 -9.81
N ALA A 57 -11.83 4.62 -10.47
CA ALA A 57 -11.72 3.31 -11.07
C ALA A 57 -10.69 3.30 -12.21
N GLU A 58 -10.71 4.30 -13.09
CA GLU A 58 -9.74 4.45 -14.17
C GLU A 58 -8.32 4.68 -13.63
N ALA A 59 -8.16 5.54 -12.63
CA ALA A 59 -6.87 5.77 -11.97
C ALA A 59 -6.34 4.47 -11.34
N THR A 60 -7.21 3.68 -10.70
CA THR A 60 -6.84 2.38 -10.12
C THR A 60 -6.39 1.39 -11.20
N ALA A 61 -7.03 1.38 -12.37
CA ALA A 61 -6.62 0.55 -13.50
C ALA A 61 -5.25 0.97 -14.05
N LEU A 62 -4.99 2.28 -14.18
CA LEU A 62 -3.69 2.82 -14.60
C LEU A 62 -2.56 2.52 -13.60
N LEU A 63 -2.87 2.45 -12.30
CA LEU A 63 -1.91 1.95 -11.31
C LEU A 63 -1.58 0.46 -11.53
N GLY A 64 -2.53 -0.32 -12.03
CA GLY A 64 -2.31 -1.70 -12.43
C GLY A 64 -1.38 -1.83 -13.63
N THR A 65 -1.54 -0.99 -14.65
CA THR A 65 -0.70 -1.04 -15.86
C THR A 65 0.76 -0.64 -15.60
N THR A 66 1.01 0.09 -14.52
CA THR A 66 2.35 0.53 -14.08
C THR A 66 2.98 -0.42 -13.06
N ASP A 67 2.36 -1.55 -12.73
CA ASP A 67 2.78 -2.45 -11.64
C ASP A 67 2.95 -1.73 -10.28
N SER A 68 2.23 -0.64 -10.05
CA SER A 68 2.39 0.17 -8.83
C SER A 68 1.98 -0.58 -7.57
N ARG A 69 1.02 -1.50 -7.70
CA ARG A 69 0.65 -2.43 -6.62
C ARG A 69 1.79 -3.38 -6.29
N GLY A 70 2.33 -4.07 -7.30
CA GLY A 70 3.42 -5.03 -7.12
C GLY A 70 4.68 -4.36 -6.58
N TYR A 71 5.01 -3.15 -7.05
CA TYR A 71 6.10 -2.33 -6.52
C TYR A 71 5.95 -2.06 -5.02
N THR A 72 4.76 -1.61 -4.61
CA THR A 72 4.47 -1.30 -3.20
C THR A 72 4.48 -2.56 -2.33
N GLU A 73 3.93 -3.68 -2.83
CA GLU A 73 3.95 -4.97 -2.13
C GLU A 73 5.38 -5.50 -1.96
N ARG A 74 6.25 -5.36 -2.97
CA ARG A 74 7.68 -5.70 -2.88
C ARG A 74 8.40 -4.85 -1.83
N ALA A 75 8.20 -3.54 -1.83
CA ALA A 75 8.79 -2.64 -0.84
C ALA A 75 8.35 -3.02 0.59
N ALA A 76 7.07 -3.36 0.78
CA ALA A 76 6.56 -3.81 2.08
C ALA A 76 7.21 -5.14 2.53
N ARG A 77 7.36 -6.11 1.63
CA ARG A 77 8.06 -7.38 1.92
C ARG A 77 9.52 -7.16 2.28
N GLN A 78 10.23 -6.33 1.52
CA GLN A 78 11.63 -6.02 1.78
C GLN A 78 11.83 -5.40 3.17
N HIS A 79 11.00 -4.43 3.56
CA HIS A 79 11.10 -3.85 4.90
C HIS A 79 10.75 -4.85 6.01
N HIS A 80 9.84 -5.78 5.74
CA HIS A 80 9.51 -6.85 6.68
C HIS A 80 10.68 -7.83 6.88
N GLU A 81 11.31 -8.27 5.80
CA GLU A 81 12.52 -9.11 5.85
C GLU A 81 13.65 -8.41 6.63
N GLN A 82 13.92 -7.13 6.32
CA GLN A 82 14.90 -6.31 7.04
C GLN A 82 14.59 -6.20 8.54
N ALA A 83 13.31 -6.08 8.92
CA ALA A 83 12.90 -6.01 10.32
C ALA A 83 13.14 -7.34 11.05
N LEU A 84 12.88 -8.47 10.40
CA LEU A 84 13.14 -9.80 10.96
C LEU A 84 14.65 -10.07 11.11
N GLU A 85 15.46 -9.68 10.12
CA GLU A 85 16.91 -9.76 10.20
C GLU A 85 17.47 -8.90 11.35
N ALA A 86 16.97 -7.66 11.49
CA ALA A 86 17.36 -6.78 12.58
C ALA A 86 16.97 -7.35 13.96
N LEU A 87 15.79 -7.96 14.07
CA LEU A 87 15.34 -8.62 15.30
C LEU A 87 16.22 -9.82 15.66
N ALA A 88 16.57 -10.65 14.67
CA ALA A 88 17.45 -11.81 14.86
C ALA A 88 18.87 -11.43 15.31
N ALA A 89 19.32 -10.22 14.96
CA ALA A 89 20.62 -9.69 15.39
C ALA A 89 20.63 -9.13 16.83
N THR A 90 19.48 -9.07 17.52
CA THR A 90 19.39 -8.57 18.89
C THR A 90 19.80 -9.62 19.93
N THR A 91 20.11 -9.19 21.15
CA THR A 91 20.33 -10.06 22.31
C THR A 91 19.05 -10.27 23.13
N LEU A 92 17.87 -10.07 22.54
CA LEU A 92 16.59 -10.25 23.23
C LEU A 92 16.39 -11.72 23.60
N MET A 93 15.88 -11.95 24.80
CA MET A 93 15.54 -13.29 25.27
C MET A 93 14.08 -13.62 24.99
N GLU A 94 13.77 -14.91 24.98
CA GLU A 94 12.38 -15.36 24.99
C GLU A 94 11.68 -15.03 26.32
N PRO A 95 10.38 -14.67 26.30
CA PRO A 95 9.45 -14.71 25.16
C PRO A 95 9.35 -13.40 24.35
N THR A 96 10.20 -12.41 24.62
CA THR A 96 10.09 -11.08 24.01
C THR A 96 10.44 -11.08 22.53
N ALA A 97 11.49 -11.82 22.14
CA ALA A 97 11.87 -11.96 20.74
C ALA A 97 10.74 -12.60 19.91
N GLU A 98 10.13 -13.67 20.43
CA GLU A 98 8.97 -14.30 19.80
C GLU A 98 7.78 -13.35 19.62
N ALA A 99 7.43 -12.59 20.65
CA ALA A 99 6.31 -11.66 20.58
C ALA A 99 6.49 -10.58 19.49
N LEU A 100 7.71 -10.05 19.34
CA LEU A 100 8.03 -9.07 18.30
C LEU A 100 8.04 -9.70 16.90
N ARG A 101 8.54 -10.93 16.77
CA ARG A 101 8.50 -11.67 15.50
C ARG A 101 7.06 -11.94 15.06
N ALA A 102 6.23 -12.44 15.97
CA ALA A 102 4.81 -12.68 15.71
C ALA A 102 4.07 -11.40 15.31
N LEU A 103 4.37 -10.27 15.97
CA LEU A 103 3.82 -8.97 15.57
C LEU A 103 4.26 -8.59 14.16
N ALA A 104 5.55 -8.70 13.83
CA ALA A 104 6.07 -8.35 12.52
C ALA A 104 5.42 -9.18 11.40
N GLU A 105 5.23 -10.48 11.61
CA GLU A 105 4.56 -11.40 10.68
C GLU A 105 3.10 -10.99 10.40
N GLN A 106 2.43 -10.34 11.35
CA GLN A 106 1.07 -9.84 11.17
C GLN A 106 0.99 -8.54 10.37
N LEU A 107 2.09 -7.83 10.11
CA LEU A 107 2.06 -6.50 9.48
C LEU A 107 1.96 -6.54 7.94
N VAL A 108 2.40 -7.62 7.30
CA VAL A 108 2.39 -7.78 5.83
C VAL A 108 1.45 -8.91 5.43
N GLY A 109 0.80 -8.78 4.28
CA GLY A 109 -0.14 -9.81 3.80
C GLY A 109 -1.50 -9.80 4.51
N ARG A 110 -1.78 -8.76 5.31
CA ARG A 110 -3.10 -8.56 5.92
C ARG A 110 -4.16 -8.46 4.83
N THR A 111 -5.08 -9.42 4.84
CA THR A 111 -6.35 -9.39 4.10
C THR A 111 -7.50 -8.89 4.96
N LYS A 112 -7.21 -8.50 6.21
CA LYS A 112 -8.12 -7.98 7.24
C LYS A 112 -7.72 -6.57 7.68
#